data_AF-A0A1X6ZUG3-F1
#
_entry.id   AF-A0A1X6ZUG3-F1
#
_cell.length_a   1.000
_cell.length_b   1.000
_cell.length_c   1.000
_cell.angle_alpha   90.00
_cell.angle_beta   90.00
_cell.angle_gamma   90.00
#
_symmetry.space_group_name_H-M   'P 1'
#
loop_
_entity.id
_entity.type
_entity.pdbx_description
1 polymer ?
#
loop_
_entity_poly.entity_id
_entity_poly.type
_entity_poly.pdbx_seq_one_letter_code
_entity_poly.pdbx_strand_id
1 'polypeptide(L)'
;MKVMSLITLRLLAGAFVFAASTVAAQAQDGYLNTCEPVDIFDECQDLALRYYAGSAPFPYDPERAEALRSTVLKYALAECGLDFSMTDSCGKARDLIVQRYGRILPSTGLVTTGAQELLALRDLTEIGCDQSNPLACIARARFDYDTGMLLYRTQIARQSGDDPAEVTKVYEAEYAAYLGKAKTAAQLYQTRLNEDCNNEETSTCVLRDEMKQLLLDLETNNLRASSVLYPSFLDACLQGQTNNCVKLVSNIATLGLDHLPENGDAPQVVAARFERECKAGNGPACFSVALLLTTQERNSEDFYNLSCQMGVPHGCEAVAWQAYVRYSEAPAPETLAVATSLLQKACNMGRNVPCHVLEHLPAN
;
A
#
# COMPACT_ATOMS: atom_id res chain seq x y z
N MET A 1 23.87 69.58 11.59
CA MET A 1 23.77 69.33 10.13
C MET A 1 24.99 68.54 9.68
N LYS A 2 24.84 67.23 9.49
CA LYS A 2 25.82 66.37 8.81
C LYS A 2 25.03 65.35 8.00
N VAL A 3 25.23 65.40 6.70
CA VAL A 3 24.58 64.61 5.65
C VAL A 3 25.13 63.18 5.71
N MET A 4 24.26 62.18 5.88
CA MET A 4 24.62 60.77 5.68
C MET A 4 24.36 60.36 4.24
N SER A 5 25.39 59.74 3.67
CA SER A 5 25.59 59.37 2.28
C SER A 5 24.83 58.07 1.94
N LEU A 6 24.11 58.06 0.81
CA LEU A 6 23.54 56.86 0.20
C LEU A 6 24.67 55.97 -0.36
N ILE A 7 24.79 54.76 0.18
CA ILE A 7 25.64 53.71 -0.39
C ILE A 7 24.80 52.89 -1.39
N THR A 8 25.35 52.78 -2.59
CA THR A 8 24.84 52.09 -3.77
C THR A 8 24.98 50.57 -3.61
N LEU A 9 23.87 49.82 -3.62
CA LEU A 9 23.87 48.36 -3.61
C LEU A 9 24.00 47.85 -5.05
N ARG A 10 25.16 47.28 -5.40
CA ARG A 10 25.41 46.61 -6.69
C ARG A 10 24.81 45.21 -6.67
N LEU A 11 23.93 44.93 -7.65
CA LEU A 11 23.46 43.61 -8.03
C LEU A 11 24.62 42.74 -8.54
N LEU A 12 24.89 41.63 -7.86
CA LEU A 12 25.68 40.51 -8.37
C LEU A 12 24.71 39.40 -8.78
N ALA A 13 24.42 39.32 -10.08
CA ALA A 13 23.79 38.15 -10.69
C ALA A 13 24.85 37.06 -10.84
N GLY A 14 24.93 36.17 -9.85
CA GLY A 14 25.75 34.96 -9.91
C GLY A 14 25.00 33.86 -10.66
N ALA A 15 25.60 33.39 -11.75
CA ALA A 15 25.13 32.22 -12.49
C ALA A 15 25.28 30.96 -11.62
N PHE A 16 24.16 30.41 -11.13
CA PHE A 16 24.10 29.06 -10.59
C PHE A 16 24.01 28.07 -11.76
N VAL A 17 25.15 27.47 -12.11
CA VAL A 17 25.18 26.29 -12.97
C VAL A 17 24.82 25.09 -12.10
N PHE A 18 23.61 24.54 -12.29
CA PHE A 18 23.15 23.33 -11.61
C PHE A 18 23.98 22.13 -12.09
N ALA A 19 24.89 21.65 -11.24
CA ALA A 19 25.48 20.31 -11.35
C ALA A 19 24.44 19.28 -10.87
N ALA A 20 23.42 19.00 -11.68
CA ALA A 20 22.31 18.11 -11.33
C ALA A 20 22.59 16.61 -11.60
N SER A 21 23.72 16.26 -12.22
CA SER A 21 23.97 14.89 -12.72
C SER A 21 24.71 13.96 -11.75
N THR A 22 25.28 14.44 -10.65
CA THR A 22 26.04 13.57 -9.70
C THR A 22 25.23 13.09 -8.50
N VAL A 23 24.07 13.70 -8.21
CA VAL A 23 23.24 13.32 -7.05
C VAL A 23 22.40 12.06 -7.35
N ALA A 24 21.99 11.86 -8.60
CA ALA A 24 21.16 10.71 -8.99
C ALA A 24 21.91 9.36 -8.88
N ALA A 25 23.21 9.33 -9.19
CA ALA A 25 24.01 8.10 -9.14
C ALA A 25 24.29 7.63 -7.69
N GLN A 26 24.53 8.56 -6.75
CA GLN A 26 24.72 8.22 -5.34
C GLN A 26 23.41 7.80 -4.63
N ALA A 27 22.25 8.23 -5.14
CA ALA A 27 20.97 7.76 -4.62
C ALA A 27 20.72 6.29 -4.97
N GLN A 28 21.11 5.83 -6.17
CA GLN A 28 20.89 4.45 -6.62
C GLN A 28 21.62 3.38 -5.78
N ASP A 29 22.82 3.69 -5.26
CA ASP A 29 23.54 2.77 -4.35
C ASP A 29 22.78 2.52 -3.03
N GLY A 30 21.94 3.47 -2.60
CA GLY A 30 21.07 3.31 -1.43
C GLY A 30 19.88 2.37 -1.68
N TYR A 31 19.33 2.35 -2.89
CA TYR A 31 18.13 1.58 -3.24
C TYR A 31 18.40 0.13 -3.63
N LEU A 32 19.65 -0.23 -3.94
CA LEU A 32 20.04 -1.58 -4.36
C LEU A 32 19.56 -2.68 -3.38
N ASN A 33 19.32 -2.38 -2.10
CA ASN A 33 18.79 -3.36 -1.13
C ASN A 33 17.64 -2.84 -0.26
N THR A 34 17.03 -1.70 -0.61
CA THR A 34 15.99 -1.10 0.24
C THR A 34 14.88 -0.55 -0.63
N CYS A 35 13.66 -0.53 -0.11
CA CYS A 35 12.62 0.33 -0.67
C CYS A 35 12.37 1.49 0.28
N GLU A 36 11.86 2.57 -0.30
CA GLU A 36 11.50 3.76 0.45
C GLU A 36 10.37 3.45 1.46
N PRO A 37 10.38 4.05 2.68
CA PRO A 37 9.40 3.74 3.72
C PRO A 37 7.94 4.01 3.33
N VAL A 38 7.70 4.93 2.41
CA VAL A 38 6.36 5.47 2.12
C VAL A 38 5.43 4.43 1.48
N ASP A 39 5.97 3.52 0.66
CA ASP A 39 5.21 2.44 0.00
C ASP A 39 5.84 1.06 0.28
N ILE A 40 6.49 0.93 1.45
CA ILE A 40 7.29 -0.24 1.82
C ILE A 40 6.51 -1.56 1.74
N PHE A 41 5.22 -1.55 2.04
CA PHE A 41 4.43 -2.78 2.04
C PHE A 41 4.17 -3.28 0.63
N ASP A 42 3.64 -2.44 -0.25
CA ASP A 42 3.11 -2.91 -1.52
C ASP A 42 4.24 -3.01 -2.56
N GLU A 43 5.15 -2.02 -2.62
CA GLU A 43 6.25 -2.04 -3.58
C GLU A 43 7.35 -3.05 -3.21
N CYS A 44 7.81 -3.11 -1.95
CA CYS A 44 8.84 -4.09 -1.60
C CYS A 44 8.34 -5.52 -1.70
N GLN A 45 7.07 -5.77 -1.34
CA GLN A 45 6.52 -7.11 -1.42
C GLN A 45 6.39 -7.55 -2.87
N ASP A 46 5.96 -6.64 -3.78
CA ASP A 46 5.96 -6.90 -5.23
C ASP A 46 7.38 -7.19 -5.74
N LEU A 47 8.36 -6.36 -5.37
CA LEU A 47 9.77 -6.59 -5.73
C LEU A 47 10.30 -7.92 -5.22
N ALA A 48 10.04 -8.26 -3.96
CA ALA A 48 10.45 -9.53 -3.39
C ALA A 48 9.80 -10.71 -4.12
N LEU A 49 8.53 -10.58 -4.52
CA LEU A 49 7.86 -11.60 -5.32
C LEU A 49 8.51 -11.75 -6.69
N ARG A 50 8.85 -10.65 -7.37
CA ARG A 50 9.50 -10.67 -8.69
C ARG A 50 10.89 -11.31 -8.65
N TYR A 51 11.73 -10.96 -7.68
CA TYR A 51 13.04 -11.60 -7.48
C TYR A 51 12.90 -13.07 -7.11
N TYR A 52 11.92 -13.42 -6.28
CA TYR A 52 11.65 -14.82 -5.94
C TYR A 52 11.13 -15.62 -7.15
N ALA A 53 10.41 -15.01 -8.07
CA ALA A 53 9.89 -15.67 -9.27
C ALA A 53 10.88 -15.67 -10.44
N GLY A 54 11.89 -14.79 -10.45
CA GLY A 54 12.72 -14.54 -11.63
C GLY A 54 11.93 -13.97 -12.81
N SER A 55 10.94 -13.13 -12.52
CA SER A 55 10.08 -12.52 -13.54
C SER A 55 10.86 -11.45 -14.31
N ALA A 56 11.23 -11.70 -15.56
CA ALA A 56 12.00 -10.76 -16.38
C ALA A 56 11.43 -9.32 -16.30
N PRO A 57 12.27 -8.29 -16.13
CA PRO A 57 13.74 -8.32 -16.17
C PRO A 57 14.42 -8.75 -14.86
N PHE A 58 13.66 -9.03 -13.81
CA PHE A 58 14.22 -9.41 -12.51
C PHE A 58 14.82 -10.82 -12.58
N PRO A 59 16.11 -11.01 -12.26
CA PRO A 59 16.69 -12.35 -12.16
C PRO A 59 16.07 -13.10 -10.98
N TYR A 60 16.14 -14.43 -11.03
CA TYR A 60 15.84 -15.25 -9.86
C TYR A 60 16.91 -15.02 -8.79
N ASP A 61 16.52 -14.32 -7.72
CA ASP A 61 17.40 -13.94 -6.61
C ASP A 61 16.66 -14.12 -5.27
N PRO A 62 16.64 -15.36 -4.71
CA PRO A 62 15.92 -15.65 -3.49
C PRO A 62 16.53 -14.97 -2.25
N GLU A 63 17.83 -14.67 -2.25
CA GLU A 63 18.49 -13.99 -1.13
C GLU A 63 18.05 -12.52 -1.06
N ARG A 64 18.03 -11.83 -2.20
CA ARG A 64 17.53 -10.45 -2.28
C ARG A 64 16.03 -10.37 -2.00
N ALA A 65 15.25 -11.32 -2.51
CA ALA A 65 13.83 -11.43 -2.17
C ALA A 65 13.61 -11.57 -0.65
N GLU A 66 14.42 -12.39 0.02
CA GLU A 66 14.35 -12.58 1.47
C GLU A 66 14.79 -11.34 2.25
N ALA A 67 15.81 -10.62 1.79
CA ALA A 67 16.23 -9.36 2.39
C ALA A 67 15.12 -8.28 2.32
N LEU A 68 14.44 -8.18 1.17
CA LEU A 68 13.28 -7.30 0.99
C LEU A 68 12.13 -7.72 1.92
N ARG A 69 11.74 -9.00 1.94
CA ARG A 69 10.68 -9.50 2.85
C ARG A 69 11.00 -9.25 4.32
N SER A 70 12.23 -9.49 4.73
CA SER A 70 12.68 -9.26 6.11
C SER A 70 12.60 -7.76 6.48
N THR A 71 12.88 -6.87 5.53
CA THR A 71 12.72 -5.42 5.70
C THR A 71 11.25 -5.04 5.88
N VAL A 72 10.35 -5.54 5.04
CA VAL A 72 8.90 -5.31 5.17
C VAL A 72 8.38 -5.87 6.49
N LEU A 73 8.75 -7.10 6.86
CA LEU A 73 8.32 -7.73 8.10
C LEU A 73 8.77 -6.91 9.33
N LYS A 74 10.02 -6.44 9.34
CA LYS A 74 10.53 -5.59 10.43
C LYS A 74 9.69 -4.31 10.56
N TYR A 75 9.35 -3.66 9.46
CA TYR A 75 8.52 -2.46 9.46
C TYR A 75 7.08 -2.77 9.90
N ALA A 76 6.50 -3.86 9.40
CA ALA A 76 5.18 -4.35 9.77
C ALA A 76 5.05 -4.59 11.28
N LEU A 77 6.05 -5.24 11.88
CA LEU A 77 6.11 -5.51 13.33
C LEU A 77 6.28 -4.22 14.14
N ALA A 78 7.09 -3.28 13.66
CA ALA A 78 7.28 -1.99 14.32
C ALA A 78 5.99 -1.14 14.33
N GLU A 79 5.22 -1.16 13.25
CA GLU A 79 3.96 -0.41 13.15
C GLU A 79 2.78 -1.11 13.84
N CYS A 80 2.72 -2.44 13.87
CA CYS A 80 1.59 -3.19 14.42
C CYS A 80 1.24 -2.81 15.88
N GLY A 81 2.23 -2.40 16.66
CA GLY A 81 2.05 -1.97 18.06
C GLY A 81 1.88 -0.47 18.26
N LEU A 82 1.81 0.33 17.18
CA LEU A 82 1.65 1.78 17.30
C LEU A 82 0.17 2.14 17.43
N ASP A 83 -0.10 3.10 18.31
CA ASP A 83 -1.44 3.52 18.74
C ASP A 83 -2.31 4.08 17.58
N PHE A 84 -1.70 4.45 16.44
CA PHE A 84 -2.36 5.21 15.36
C PHE A 84 -2.09 4.75 13.92
N SER A 85 -1.40 3.62 13.68
CA SER A 85 -1.17 3.18 12.29
C SER A 85 -2.46 2.61 11.69
N MET A 86 -3.00 3.28 10.68
CA MET A 86 -4.16 2.83 9.90
C MET A 86 -3.77 1.88 8.75
N THR A 87 -2.49 1.59 8.66
CA THR A 87 -1.96 0.49 7.87
C THR A 87 -2.33 -0.83 8.57
N ASP A 88 -2.83 -1.82 7.83
CA ASP A 88 -3.03 -3.19 8.33
C ASP A 88 -1.68 -3.91 8.53
N SER A 89 -0.74 -3.25 9.22
CA SER A 89 0.64 -3.70 9.41
C SER A 89 0.69 -5.00 10.20
N CYS A 90 -0.23 -5.20 11.14
CA CYS A 90 -0.38 -6.48 11.84
C CYS A 90 -0.82 -7.61 10.89
N GLY A 91 -1.82 -7.39 10.04
CA GLY A 91 -2.27 -8.36 9.05
C GLY A 91 -1.16 -8.69 8.04
N LYS A 92 -0.47 -7.65 7.54
CA LYS A 92 0.67 -7.80 6.63
C LYS A 92 1.84 -8.57 7.28
N ALA A 93 2.18 -8.27 8.54
CA ALA A 93 3.19 -9.02 9.29
C ALA A 93 2.83 -10.50 9.40
N ARG A 94 1.57 -10.80 9.76
CA ARG A 94 1.06 -12.18 9.85
C ARG A 94 1.23 -12.90 8.52
N ASP A 95 0.79 -12.29 7.43
CA ASP A 95 0.81 -12.90 6.10
C ASP A 95 2.24 -13.19 5.63
N LEU A 96 3.18 -12.28 5.92
CA LEU A 96 4.60 -12.49 5.64
C LEU A 96 5.20 -13.64 6.45
N ILE A 97 4.90 -13.73 7.75
CA ILE A 97 5.38 -14.84 8.61
C ILE A 97 4.79 -16.17 8.12
N VAL A 98 3.50 -16.21 7.79
CA VAL A 98 2.83 -17.41 7.27
C VAL A 98 3.38 -17.80 5.89
N GLN A 99 3.66 -16.84 5.02
CA GLN A 99 4.28 -17.11 3.71
C GLN A 99 5.69 -17.69 3.87
N ARG A 100 6.46 -17.21 4.86
CA ARG A 100 7.85 -17.62 5.09
C ARG A 100 7.98 -18.97 5.78
N TYR A 101 7.16 -19.23 6.81
CA TYR A 101 7.33 -20.42 7.67
C TYR A 101 6.15 -21.39 7.63
N GLY A 102 5.06 -21.03 6.94
CA GLY A 102 3.82 -21.77 6.97
C GLY A 102 2.96 -21.45 8.20
N ARG A 103 1.83 -22.14 8.30
CA ARG A 103 0.93 -22.07 9.46
C ARG A 103 1.43 -22.94 10.60
N ILE A 104 0.92 -22.72 11.81
CA ILE A 104 1.15 -23.59 12.96
C ILE A 104 0.45 -24.93 12.70
N LEU A 105 1.24 -25.99 12.67
CA LEU A 105 0.73 -27.35 12.48
C LEU A 105 0.63 -28.07 13.83
N PRO A 106 -0.45 -28.86 14.06
CA PRO A 106 -0.57 -29.64 15.27
C PRO A 106 0.57 -30.65 15.48
N SER A 107 1.22 -31.11 14.40
CA SER A 107 2.32 -32.08 14.44
C SER A 107 3.66 -31.49 14.90
N THR A 108 3.92 -30.22 14.59
CA THR A 108 5.18 -29.54 14.94
C THR A 108 5.07 -28.74 16.23
N GLY A 109 3.84 -28.44 16.67
CA GLY A 109 3.57 -27.65 17.87
C GLY A 109 4.10 -26.22 17.78
N LEU A 110 4.35 -25.62 18.95
CA LEU A 110 4.77 -24.21 19.09
C LEU A 110 6.28 -24.00 19.10
N VAL A 111 7.10 -25.03 18.89
CA VAL A 111 8.56 -24.94 19.05
C VAL A 111 9.30 -24.47 17.80
N THR A 112 8.60 -24.29 16.67
CA THR A 112 9.21 -23.82 15.43
C THR A 112 9.43 -22.31 15.48
N THR A 113 10.43 -21.80 14.75
CA THR A 113 10.69 -20.36 14.62
C THR A 113 9.44 -19.61 14.14
N GLY A 114 8.75 -20.12 13.12
CA GLY A 114 7.51 -19.51 12.62
C GLY A 114 6.41 -19.45 13.67
N ALA A 115 6.23 -20.50 14.50
CA ALA A 115 5.24 -20.47 15.57
C ALA A 115 5.61 -19.43 16.65
N GLN A 116 6.88 -19.29 16.99
CA GLN A 116 7.35 -18.29 17.96
C GLN A 116 7.17 -16.86 17.42
N GLU A 117 7.47 -16.60 16.16
CA GLU A 117 7.23 -15.29 15.52
C GLU A 117 5.74 -14.95 15.46
N LEU A 118 4.90 -15.93 15.13
CA LEU A 118 3.45 -15.79 15.17
C LEU A 118 2.98 -15.46 16.60
N LEU A 119 3.42 -16.19 17.61
CA LEU A 119 3.04 -15.89 19.00
C LEU A 119 3.50 -14.48 19.44
N ALA A 120 4.69 -14.05 19.08
CA ALA A 120 5.16 -12.69 19.35
C ALA A 120 4.28 -11.64 18.65
N LEU A 121 3.88 -11.88 17.40
CA LEU A 121 2.94 -11.00 16.69
C LEU A 121 1.56 -10.98 17.37
N ARG A 122 1.08 -12.12 17.87
CA ARG A 122 -0.17 -12.19 18.64
C ARG A 122 -0.11 -11.27 19.86
N ASP A 123 0.97 -11.34 20.63
CA ASP A 123 1.16 -10.50 21.81
C ASP A 123 1.20 -9.00 21.44
N LEU A 124 1.84 -8.65 20.31
CA LEU A 124 1.83 -7.27 19.78
C LEU A 124 0.42 -6.80 19.40
N THR A 125 -0.37 -7.63 18.72
CA THR A 125 -1.75 -7.29 18.36
C THR A 125 -2.64 -7.10 19.60
N GLU A 126 -2.37 -7.85 20.67
CA GLU A 126 -3.07 -7.71 21.94
C GLU A 126 -2.74 -6.38 22.63
N ILE A 127 -1.45 -6.02 22.70
CA ILE A 127 -1.00 -4.71 23.21
C ILE A 127 -1.63 -3.57 22.42
N GLY A 128 -1.59 -3.61 21.09
CA GLY A 128 -2.20 -2.59 20.24
C GLY A 128 -3.71 -2.50 20.43
N CYS A 129 -4.39 -3.65 20.59
CA CYS A 129 -5.82 -3.65 20.87
C CYS A 129 -6.17 -3.05 22.23
N ASP A 130 -5.37 -3.31 23.27
CA ASP A 130 -5.56 -2.71 24.58
C ASP A 130 -5.26 -1.20 24.59
N GLN A 131 -4.47 -0.71 23.64
CA GLN A 131 -4.31 0.72 23.33
C GLN A 131 -5.45 1.29 22.48
N SER A 132 -6.52 0.51 22.25
CA SER A 132 -7.66 0.89 21.42
C SER A 132 -7.35 1.03 19.93
N ASN A 133 -6.28 0.44 19.39
CA ASN A 133 -6.10 0.38 17.93
C ASN A 133 -7.10 -0.61 17.30
N PRO A 134 -8.04 -0.16 16.43
CA PRO A 134 -9.09 -1.03 15.91
C PRO A 134 -8.55 -2.13 14.98
N LEU A 135 -7.51 -1.85 14.19
CA LEU A 135 -6.90 -2.84 13.29
C LEU A 135 -6.12 -3.90 14.08
N ALA A 136 -5.43 -3.51 15.14
CA ALA A 136 -4.78 -4.46 16.04
C ALA A 136 -5.80 -5.39 16.72
N CYS A 137 -6.96 -4.87 17.13
CA CYS A 137 -8.05 -5.70 17.66
C CYS A 137 -8.59 -6.69 16.62
N ILE A 138 -8.77 -6.28 15.36
CA ILE A 138 -9.21 -7.18 14.28
C ILE A 138 -8.15 -8.25 13.99
N ALA A 139 -6.89 -7.85 13.92
CA ALA A 139 -5.77 -8.77 13.74
C ALA A 139 -5.72 -9.79 14.87
N ARG A 140 -5.87 -9.34 16.14
CA ARG A 140 -5.91 -10.21 17.32
C ARG A 140 -7.10 -11.17 17.31
N ALA A 141 -8.28 -10.71 16.89
CA ALA A 141 -9.47 -11.54 16.76
C ALA A 141 -9.24 -12.67 15.76
N ARG A 142 -8.73 -12.34 14.56
CA ARG A 142 -8.51 -13.29 13.48
C ARG A 142 -7.30 -14.21 13.65
N PHE A 143 -6.36 -13.79 14.51
CA PHE A 143 -5.05 -14.40 14.65
C PHE A 143 -5.11 -15.92 14.78
N ASP A 144 -5.90 -16.42 15.74
CA ASP A 144 -5.85 -17.84 16.09
C ASP A 144 -6.47 -18.74 14.99
N TYR A 145 -7.41 -18.21 14.19
CA TYR A 145 -7.97 -18.92 13.05
C TYR A 145 -6.98 -18.98 11.87
N ASP A 146 -6.43 -17.82 11.49
CA ASP A 146 -5.60 -17.71 10.29
C ASP A 146 -4.27 -18.46 10.42
N THR A 147 -3.73 -18.49 11.64
CA THR A 147 -2.42 -19.08 11.92
C THR A 147 -2.47 -20.57 12.23
N GLY A 148 -3.66 -21.17 12.36
CA GLY A 148 -3.82 -22.57 12.75
C GLY A 148 -3.76 -22.83 14.26
N MET A 149 -3.73 -21.79 15.10
CA MET A 149 -3.73 -21.93 16.56
C MET A 149 -5.01 -22.60 17.09
N LEU A 150 -6.18 -22.35 16.50
CA LEU A 150 -7.41 -23.05 16.90
C LEU A 150 -7.29 -24.56 16.67
N LEU A 151 -6.74 -24.97 15.51
CA LEU A 151 -6.47 -26.37 15.20
C LEU A 151 -5.46 -26.98 16.18
N TYR A 152 -4.42 -26.23 16.53
CA TYR A 152 -3.45 -26.64 17.53
C TYR A 152 -4.11 -26.83 18.92
N ARG A 153 -4.83 -25.83 19.44
CA ARG A 153 -5.49 -25.88 20.77
C ARG A 153 -6.50 -27.03 20.84
N THR A 154 -7.30 -27.23 19.81
CA THR A 154 -8.29 -28.33 19.75
C THR A 154 -7.62 -29.70 19.69
N GLN A 155 -6.48 -29.83 19.01
CA GLN A 155 -5.71 -31.08 19.02
C GLN A 155 -5.10 -31.38 20.39
N ILE A 156 -4.56 -30.37 21.08
CA ILE A 156 -4.03 -30.53 22.44
C ILE A 156 -5.14 -30.97 23.40
N ALA A 157 -6.33 -30.35 23.33
CA ALA A 157 -7.47 -30.76 24.14
C ALA A 157 -7.84 -32.24 23.95
N ARG A 158 -7.85 -32.74 22.70
CA ARG A 158 -8.06 -34.17 22.43
C ARG A 158 -7.01 -35.06 23.09
N GLN A 159 -5.75 -34.62 23.14
CA GLN A 159 -4.65 -35.38 23.73
C GLN A 159 -4.67 -35.37 25.26
N SER A 160 -5.14 -34.29 25.88
CA SER A 160 -5.30 -34.17 27.34
C SER A 160 -6.60 -34.78 27.87
N GLY A 161 -7.55 -35.11 26.98
CA GLY A 161 -8.88 -35.60 27.35
C GLY A 161 -9.89 -34.49 27.64
N ASP A 162 -9.55 -33.23 27.34
CA ASP A 162 -10.47 -32.10 27.41
C ASP A 162 -11.43 -32.10 26.20
N ASP A 163 -12.60 -31.46 26.35
CA ASP A 163 -13.59 -31.34 25.28
C ASP A 163 -13.17 -30.28 24.24
N PRO A 164 -12.90 -30.66 22.97
CA PRO A 164 -12.55 -29.70 21.92
C PRO A 164 -13.68 -28.71 21.60
N ALA A 165 -14.93 -29.06 21.90
CA ALA A 165 -16.06 -28.16 21.72
C ALA A 165 -15.98 -26.97 22.69
N GLU A 166 -15.54 -27.19 23.93
CA GLU A 166 -15.35 -26.09 24.89
C GLU A 166 -14.19 -25.17 24.46
N VAL A 167 -13.11 -25.72 23.90
CA VAL A 167 -12.02 -24.90 23.32
C VAL A 167 -12.53 -24.01 22.19
N THR A 168 -13.37 -24.56 21.31
CA THR A 168 -13.93 -23.81 20.18
C THR A 168 -14.85 -22.69 20.66
N LYS A 169 -15.70 -22.99 21.64
CA LYS A 169 -16.61 -22.01 22.25
C LYS A 169 -15.86 -20.88 22.97
N VAL A 170 -14.78 -21.20 23.69
CA VAL A 170 -13.90 -20.18 24.31
C VAL A 170 -13.30 -19.30 23.24
N TYR A 171 -12.79 -19.88 22.16
CA TYR A 171 -12.24 -19.13 21.04
C TYR A 171 -13.28 -18.22 20.38
N GLU A 172 -14.49 -18.70 20.11
CA GLU A 172 -15.57 -17.88 19.53
C GLU A 172 -15.94 -16.69 20.43
N ALA A 173 -15.94 -16.90 21.75
CA ALA A 173 -16.15 -15.83 22.72
C ALA A 173 -15.00 -14.81 22.72
N GLU A 174 -13.74 -15.25 22.66
CA GLU A 174 -12.56 -14.38 22.51
C GLU A 174 -12.63 -13.57 21.21
N TYR A 175 -12.91 -14.24 20.09
CA TYR A 175 -13.08 -13.62 18.77
C TYR A 175 -14.12 -12.50 18.81
N ALA A 176 -15.33 -12.81 19.31
CA ALA A 176 -16.40 -11.83 19.43
C ALA A 176 -16.04 -10.66 20.37
N ALA A 177 -15.33 -10.93 21.48
CA ALA A 177 -14.88 -9.90 22.40
C ALA A 177 -13.90 -8.92 21.74
N TYR A 178 -12.91 -9.42 20.97
CA TYR A 178 -11.96 -8.57 20.26
C TYR A 178 -12.61 -7.79 19.11
N LEU A 179 -13.57 -8.36 18.38
CA LEU A 179 -14.35 -7.59 17.41
C LEU A 179 -15.20 -6.49 18.08
N GLY A 180 -15.73 -6.76 19.27
CA GLY A 180 -16.38 -5.75 20.11
C GLY A 180 -15.43 -4.59 20.46
N LYS A 181 -14.22 -4.91 20.93
CA LYS A 181 -13.17 -3.91 21.19
C LYS A 181 -12.83 -3.11 19.94
N ALA A 182 -12.66 -3.78 18.79
CA ALA A 182 -12.38 -3.13 17.50
C ALA A 182 -13.47 -2.14 17.11
N LYS A 183 -14.75 -2.51 17.28
CA LYS A 183 -15.88 -1.63 17.00
C LYS A 183 -15.86 -0.39 17.90
N THR A 184 -15.69 -0.57 19.21
CA THR A 184 -15.62 0.55 20.16
C THR A 184 -14.45 1.48 19.83
N ALA A 185 -13.28 0.93 19.55
CA ALA A 185 -12.11 1.67 19.12
C ALA A 185 -12.39 2.49 17.85
N ALA A 186 -12.90 1.85 16.79
CA ALA A 186 -13.19 2.50 15.51
C ALA A 186 -14.24 3.62 15.65
N GLN A 187 -15.26 3.45 16.50
CA GLN A 187 -16.25 4.51 16.82
C GLN A 187 -15.61 5.72 17.50
N LEU A 188 -14.73 5.49 18.47
CA LEU A 188 -14.00 6.56 19.16
C LEU A 188 -13.09 7.32 18.18
N TYR A 189 -12.39 6.60 17.32
CA TYR A 189 -11.54 7.17 16.27
C TYR A 189 -12.32 8.00 15.28
N GLN A 190 -13.39 7.44 14.72
CA GLN A 190 -14.27 8.15 13.80
C GLN A 190 -14.81 9.45 14.41
N THR A 191 -15.18 9.43 15.69
CA THR A 191 -15.68 10.62 16.39
C THR A 191 -14.63 11.74 16.44
N ARG A 192 -13.38 11.41 16.80
CA ARG A 192 -12.27 12.37 16.79
C ARG A 192 -12.00 12.91 15.38
N LEU A 193 -11.90 12.02 14.40
CA LEU A 193 -11.63 12.39 13.01
C LEU A 193 -12.76 13.21 12.37
N ASN A 194 -14.01 13.07 12.85
CA ASN A 194 -15.11 13.93 12.41
C ASN A 194 -14.87 15.40 12.79
N GLU A 195 -14.33 15.66 13.99
CA GLU A 195 -14.02 17.01 14.45
C GLU A 195 -12.89 17.61 13.62
N ASP A 196 -11.82 16.83 13.39
CA ASP A 196 -10.63 17.29 12.67
C ASP A 196 -10.88 17.44 11.15
N CYS A 197 -11.64 16.55 10.53
CA CYS A 197 -11.98 16.65 9.10
C CYS A 197 -12.80 17.90 8.77
N ASN A 198 -13.54 18.46 9.73
CA ASN A 198 -14.23 19.74 9.52
C ASN A 198 -13.26 20.92 9.34
N ASN A 199 -11.97 20.74 9.67
CA ASN A 199 -10.90 21.71 9.40
C ASN A 199 -10.26 21.52 8.01
N GLU A 200 -10.90 20.76 7.12
CA GLU A 200 -10.54 20.59 5.69
C GLU A 200 -9.20 19.88 5.41
N GLU A 201 -8.63 19.17 6.39
CA GLU A 201 -7.45 18.34 6.14
C GLU A 201 -7.86 17.04 5.41
N THR A 202 -7.49 16.93 4.13
CA THR A 202 -7.95 15.84 3.25
C THR A 202 -7.54 14.45 3.75
N SER A 203 -6.31 14.29 4.27
CA SER A 203 -5.81 13.06 4.91
C SER A 203 -6.72 12.61 6.06
N THR A 204 -7.09 13.53 6.94
CA THR A 204 -7.96 13.24 8.09
C THR A 204 -9.36 12.81 7.64
N CYS A 205 -9.91 13.42 6.59
CA CYS A 205 -11.18 13.01 6.01
C CYS A 205 -11.14 11.61 5.37
N VAL A 206 -10.02 11.25 4.74
CA VAL A 206 -9.79 9.88 4.23
C VAL A 206 -9.83 8.89 5.38
N LEU A 207 -9.05 9.13 6.45
CA LEU A 207 -9.00 8.23 7.61
C LEU A 207 -10.37 8.08 8.29
N ARG A 208 -11.14 9.17 8.39
CA ARG A 208 -12.51 9.14 8.92
C ARG A 208 -13.41 8.20 8.11
N ASP A 209 -13.32 8.28 6.79
CA ASP A 209 -14.15 7.47 5.90
C ASP A 209 -13.66 6.02 5.82
N GLU A 210 -12.37 5.75 6.03
CA GLU A 210 -11.87 4.39 6.28
C GLU A 210 -12.42 3.81 7.58
N MET A 211 -12.55 4.61 8.65
CA MET A 211 -13.20 4.15 9.88
C MET A 211 -14.70 3.89 9.72
N LYS A 212 -15.40 4.68 8.90
CA LYS A 212 -16.79 4.37 8.50
C LYS A 212 -16.87 3.01 7.82
N GLN A 213 -15.98 2.77 6.87
CA GLN A 213 -15.92 1.50 6.15
C GLN A 213 -15.67 0.33 7.10
N LEU A 214 -14.70 0.48 8.00
CA LEU A 214 -14.36 -0.55 8.98
C LEU A 214 -15.54 -0.88 9.90
N LEU A 215 -16.28 0.13 10.35
CA LEU A 215 -17.46 -0.07 11.19
C LEU A 215 -18.56 -0.84 10.46
N LEU A 216 -18.80 -0.53 9.18
CA LEU A 216 -19.75 -1.27 8.36
C LEU A 216 -19.33 -2.74 8.19
N ASP A 217 -18.05 -2.98 7.92
CA ASP A 217 -17.48 -4.33 7.77
C ASP A 217 -17.60 -5.13 9.09
N LEU A 218 -17.38 -4.48 10.24
CA LEU A 218 -17.56 -5.08 11.56
C LEU A 218 -19.04 -5.38 11.88
N GLU A 219 -19.97 -4.50 11.49
CA GLU A 219 -21.41 -4.67 11.75
C GLU A 219 -22.04 -5.78 10.93
N THR A 220 -21.61 -5.91 9.68
CA THR A 220 -22.08 -6.97 8.78
C THR A 220 -21.38 -8.31 9.04
N ASN A 221 -20.37 -8.33 9.92
CA ASN A 221 -19.40 -9.41 10.04
C ASN A 221 -18.80 -9.83 8.69
N ASN A 222 -18.85 -8.93 7.70
CA ASN A 222 -18.25 -9.09 6.40
C ASN A 222 -16.98 -8.26 6.38
N LEU A 223 -15.98 -8.79 7.04
CA LEU A 223 -14.63 -8.23 7.03
C LEU A 223 -13.91 -8.48 5.69
N ARG A 224 -14.65 -8.72 4.60
CA ARG A 224 -14.17 -8.54 3.22
C ARG A 224 -14.53 -7.11 2.84
N ALA A 225 -13.52 -6.33 2.48
CA ALA A 225 -13.64 -4.89 2.22
C ALA A 225 -14.91 -4.57 1.43
N SER A 226 -15.90 -3.94 2.07
CA SER A 226 -17.02 -3.41 1.29
C SER A 226 -16.46 -2.29 0.41
N SER A 227 -16.81 -2.34 -0.88
CA SER A 227 -16.38 -1.32 -1.83
C SER A 227 -17.32 -0.13 -1.71
N VAL A 228 -16.86 0.95 -1.08
CA VAL A 228 -17.58 2.23 -1.01
C VAL A 228 -16.74 3.33 -1.63
N LEU A 229 -17.39 4.24 -2.35
CA LEU A 229 -16.75 5.38 -3.02
C LEU A 229 -17.03 6.64 -2.21
N TYR A 230 -16.16 6.93 -1.25
CA TYR A 230 -16.25 8.14 -0.44
C TYR A 230 -15.65 9.35 -1.17
N PRO A 231 -16.28 10.55 -1.08
CA PRO A 231 -15.76 11.77 -1.70
C PRO A 231 -14.33 12.13 -1.25
N SER A 232 -13.97 11.85 0.01
CA SER A 232 -12.63 12.12 0.54
C SER A 232 -11.52 11.36 -0.19
N PHE A 233 -11.78 10.11 -0.61
CA PHE A 233 -10.83 9.35 -1.43
C PHE A 233 -10.64 10.01 -2.80
N LEU A 234 -11.71 10.57 -3.37
CA LEU A 234 -11.65 11.22 -4.66
C LEU A 234 -10.85 12.51 -4.57
N ASP A 235 -11.13 13.33 -3.56
CA ASP A 235 -10.38 14.57 -3.35
C ASP A 235 -8.90 14.29 -3.05
N ALA A 236 -8.58 13.28 -2.23
CA ALA A 236 -7.22 12.86 -1.97
C ALA A 236 -6.50 12.37 -3.24
N CYS A 237 -7.17 11.57 -4.07
CA CYS A 237 -6.67 11.14 -5.36
C CYS A 237 -6.36 12.35 -6.28
N LEU A 238 -7.31 13.27 -6.42
CA LEU A 238 -7.16 14.46 -7.27
C LEU A 238 -6.04 15.41 -6.78
N GLN A 239 -5.70 15.35 -5.49
CA GLN A 239 -4.56 16.05 -4.89
C GLN A 239 -3.22 15.31 -5.02
N GLY A 240 -3.18 14.15 -5.69
CA GLY A 240 -1.96 13.42 -5.98
C GLY A 240 -1.66 12.23 -5.07
N GLN A 241 -2.56 11.88 -4.14
CA GLN A 241 -2.43 10.66 -3.35
C GLN A 241 -2.84 9.45 -4.20
N THR A 242 -1.94 8.95 -5.03
CA THR A 242 -2.19 7.92 -6.05
C THR A 242 -2.71 6.60 -5.47
N ASN A 243 -2.38 6.25 -4.22
CA ASN A 243 -2.92 5.06 -3.56
C ASN A 243 -4.45 5.15 -3.40
N ASN A 244 -4.98 6.35 -3.14
CA ASN A 244 -6.44 6.59 -3.12
C ASN A 244 -7.05 6.50 -4.53
N CYS A 245 -6.31 6.86 -5.58
CA CYS A 245 -6.74 6.65 -6.97
C CYS A 245 -6.89 5.16 -7.28
N VAL A 246 -5.88 4.34 -6.96
CA VAL A 246 -5.90 2.89 -7.17
C VAL A 246 -7.07 2.26 -6.41
N LYS A 247 -7.25 2.63 -5.13
CA LYS A 247 -8.36 2.15 -4.29
C LYS A 247 -9.73 2.47 -4.89
N LEU A 248 -9.94 3.70 -5.36
CA LEU A 248 -11.20 4.09 -6.00
C LEU A 248 -11.48 3.31 -7.28
N VAL A 249 -10.46 3.15 -8.14
CA VAL A 249 -10.63 2.40 -9.38
C VAL A 249 -10.91 0.92 -9.11
N SER A 250 -10.23 0.31 -8.13
CA SER A 250 -10.52 -1.06 -7.68
C SER A 250 -11.95 -1.20 -7.15
N ASN A 251 -12.44 -0.22 -6.39
CA ASN A 251 -13.82 -0.21 -5.90
C ASN A 251 -14.82 -0.07 -7.05
N ILE A 252 -14.57 0.80 -8.03
CA ILE A 252 -15.41 0.93 -9.24
C ILE A 252 -15.43 -0.38 -10.03
N ALA A 253 -14.28 -1.03 -10.21
CA ALA A 253 -14.19 -2.31 -10.92
C ALA A 253 -14.95 -3.43 -10.20
N THR A 254 -14.91 -3.45 -8.86
CA THR A 254 -15.60 -4.44 -8.03
C THR A 254 -17.12 -4.24 -8.05
N LEU A 255 -17.58 -2.98 -7.96
CA LEU A 255 -19.01 -2.65 -7.96
C LEU A 255 -19.63 -2.74 -9.35
N GLY A 256 -18.87 -2.41 -10.39
CA GLY A 256 -19.36 -2.19 -11.75
C GLY A 256 -19.97 -0.79 -11.92
N LEU A 257 -19.96 -0.27 -13.17
CA LEU A 257 -20.42 1.09 -13.48
C LEU A 257 -21.93 1.29 -13.33
N ASP A 258 -22.72 0.22 -13.39
CA ASP A 258 -24.19 0.27 -13.30
C ASP A 258 -24.69 0.15 -11.85
N HIS A 259 -23.80 0.03 -10.87
CA HIS A 259 -24.18 -0.11 -9.47
C HIS A 259 -24.75 1.20 -8.91
N LEU A 260 -25.88 1.11 -8.21
CA LEU A 260 -26.49 2.21 -7.48
C LEU A 260 -26.29 1.97 -5.98
N PRO A 261 -25.30 2.62 -5.35
CA PRO A 261 -24.97 2.33 -3.97
C PRO A 261 -26.01 2.92 -3.01
N GLU A 262 -26.22 2.24 -1.89
CA GLU A 262 -27.00 2.79 -0.77
C GLU A 262 -26.27 3.95 -0.08
N ASN A 263 -24.93 3.93 -0.09
CA ASN A 263 -24.06 4.92 0.53
C ASN A 263 -22.87 5.30 -0.40
N GLY A 264 -22.50 6.57 -0.44
CA GLY A 264 -21.39 7.08 -1.26
C GLY A 264 -21.80 7.48 -2.68
N ASP A 265 -20.79 7.84 -3.50
CA ASP A 265 -21.04 8.24 -4.89
C ASP A 265 -21.21 7.01 -5.80
N ALA A 266 -22.09 7.12 -6.79
CA ALA A 266 -22.27 6.06 -7.78
C ALA A 266 -21.00 5.92 -8.66
N PRO A 267 -20.54 4.69 -9.00
CA PRO A 267 -19.30 4.48 -9.74
C PRO A 267 -19.18 5.27 -11.06
N GLN A 268 -20.27 5.40 -11.81
CA GLN A 268 -20.35 6.19 -13.04
C GLN A 268 -20.16 7.70 -12.81
N VAL A 269 -20.56 8.22 -11.65
CA VAL A 269 -20.35 9.64 -11.28
C VAL A 269 -18.86 9.89 -10.99
N VAL A 270 -18.22 8.99 -10.24
CA VAL A 270 -16.78 9.08 -9.93
C VAL A 270 -15.94 8.94 -11.21
N ALA A 271 -16.28 7.97 -12.07
CA ALA A 271 -15.61 7.78 -13.35
C ALA A 271 -15.76 9.02 -14.27
N ALA A 272 -16.97 9.56 -14.40
CA ALA A 272 -17.20 10.78 -15.18
C ALA A 272 -16.44 12.00 -14.61
N ARG A 273 -16.27 12.07 -13.28
CA ARG A 273 -15.45 13.10 -12.65
C ARG A 273 -13.97 12.94 -13.02
N PHE A 274 -13.40 11.73 -12.95
CA PHE A 274 -12.03 11.50 -13.41
C PHE A 274 -11.80 11.92 -14.87
N GLU A 275 -12.73 11.60 -15.77
CA GLU A 275 -12.62 12.02 -17.17
C GLU A 275 -12.62 13.55 -17.33
N ARG A 276 -13.49 14.25 -16.59
CA ARG A 276 -13.55 15.71 -16.62
C ARG A 276 -12.28 16.35 -16.08
N GLU A 277 -11.80 15.88 -14.92
CA GLU A 277 -10.57 16.41 -14.30
C GLU A 277 -9.34 16.11 -15.16
N CYS A 278 -9.28 14.94 -15.79
CA CYS A 278 -8.20 14.63 -16.74
C CYS A 278 -8.21 15.58 -17.95
N LYS A 279 -9.39 15.83 -18.55
CA LYS A 279 -9.53 16.83 -19.63
C LYS A 279 -9.15 18.24 -19.18
N ALA A 280 -9.28 18.54 -17.89
CA ALA A 280 -8.86 19.81 -17.28
C ALA A 280 -7.36 19.86 -16.92
N GLY A 281 -6.61 18.78 -17.18
CA GLY A 281 -5.16 18.73 -16.95
C GLY A 281 -4.73 18.18 -15.59
N ASN A 282 -5.62 17.49 -14.86
CA ASN A 282 -5.26 16.82 -13.62
C ASN A 282 -4.58 15.47 -13.90
N GLY A 283 -3.28 15.37 -13.65
CA GLY A 283 -2.48 14.17 -13.89
C GLY A 283 -2.97 12.91 -13.16
N PRO A 284 -3.26 12.97 -11.84
CA PRO A 284 -3.82 11.84 -11.09
C PRO A 284 -5.15 11.34 -11.65
N ALA A 285 -6.03 12.25 -12.08
CA ALA A 285 -7.27 11.86 -12.74
C ALA A 285 -7.02 11.13 -14.06
N CYS A 286 -6.04 11.56 -14.87
CA CYS A 286 -5.66 10.85 -16.08
C CYS A 286 -5.12 9.44 -15.80
N PHE A 287 -4.35 9.26 -14.71
CA PHE A 287 -3.95 7.93 -14.24
C PHE A 287 -5.16 7.07 -13.88
N SER A 288 -6.13 7.61 -13.14
CA SER A 288 -7.36 6.89 -12.79
C SER A 288 -8.20 6.49 -14.01
N VAL A 289 -8.33 7.37 -15.02
CA VAL A 289 -9.00 7.03 -16.29
C VAL A 289 -8.26 5.89 -17.00
N ALA A 290 -6.92 5.94 -17.06
CA ALA A 290 -6.12 4.88 -17.67
C ALA A 290 -6.31 3.52 -16.96
N LEU A 291 -6.36 3.51 -15.62
CA LEU A 291 -6.65 2.31 -14.84
C LEU A 291 -8.06 1.77 -15.15
N LEU A 292 -9.09 2.62 -15.17
CA LEU A 292 -10.46 2.21 -15.50
C LEU A 292 -10.57 1.59 -16.89
N LEU A 293 -9.93 2.20 -17.88
CA LEU A 293 -9.88 1.64 -19.24
C LEU A 293 -9.15 0.30 -19.27
N THR A 294 -8.06 0.17 -18.51
CA THR A 294 -7.31 -1.09 -18.38
C THR A 294 -8.18 -2.19 -17.78
N THR A 295 -8.95 -1.91 -16.72
CA THR A 295 -9.90 -2.88 -16.13
C THR A 295 -11.04 -3.29 -17.07
N GLN A 296 -11.30 -2.50 -18.11
CA GLN A 296 -12.29 -2.78 -19.16
C GLN A 296 -11.66 -3.41 -20.41
N GLU A 297 -10.36 -3.74 -20.38
CA GLU A 297 -9.60 -4.24 -21.53
C GLU A 297 -9.62 -3.27 -22.73
N ARG A 298 -9.66 -1.96 -22.44
CA ARG A 298 -9.64 -0.88 -23.44
C ARG A 298 -8.27 -0.23 -23.49
N ASN A 299 -7.96 0.38 -24.64
CA ASN A 299 -6.70 1.11 -24.81
C ASN A 299 -6.61 2.28 -23.82
N SER A 300 -5.57 2.27 -22.99
CA SER A 300 -5.27 3.23 -21.92
C SER A 300 -3.95 3.99 -22.12
N GLU A 301 -3.21 3.72 -23.21
CA GLU A 301 -1.85 4.22 -23.44
C GLU A 301 -1.80 5.76 -23.47
N ASP A 302 -2.73 6.41 -24.16
CA ASP A 302 -2.79 7.88 -24.26
C ASP A 302 -2.96 8.55 -22.89
N PHE A 303 -3.76 7.93 -22.00
CA PHE A 303 -4.03 8.47 -20.66
C PHE A 303 -2.86 8.25 -19.70
N TYR A 304 -2.18 7.10 -19.77
CA TYR A 304 -0.94 6.91 -19.02
C TYR A 304 0.15 7.88 -19.48
N ASN A 305 0.29 8.08 -20.79
CA ASN A 305 1.20 9.07 -21.38
C ASN A 305 0.90 10.47 -20.86
N LEU A 306 -0.37 10.90 -20.90
CA LEU A 306 -0.79 12.20 -20.42
C LEU A 306 -0.49 12.37 -18.92
N SER A 307 -0.80 11.36 -18.11
CA SER A 307 -0.50 11.35 -16.67
C SER A 307 1.00 11.46 -16.39
N CYS A 308 1.84 10.73 -17.14
CA CYS A 308 3.29 10.84 -17.03
C CYS A 308 3.82 12.23 -17.45
N GLN A 309 3.26 12.82 -18.50
CA GLN A 309 3.61 14.17 -18.94
C GLN A 309 3.27 15.21 -17.86
N MET A 310 2.20 14.97 -17.10
CA MET A 310 1.76 15.80 -15.97
C MET A 310 2.53 15.52 -14.66
N GLY A 311 3.56 14.68 -14.68
CA GLY A 311 4.41 14.45 -13.52
C GLY A 311 3.81 13.50 -12.49
N VAL A 312 2.93 12.58 -12.88
CA VAL A 312 2.51 11.47 -12.00
C VAL A 312 3.47 10.29 -12.13
N PRO A 313 4.16 9.88 -11.04
CA PRO A 313 5.17 8.82 -11.10
C PRO A 313 4.60 7.49 -11.61
N HIS A 314 3.40 7.13 -11.16
CA HIS A 314 2.70 5.89 -11.56
C HIS A 314 2.33 5.88 -13.05
N GLY A 315 1.94 7.03 -13.60
CA GLY A 315 1.70 7.16 -15.04
C GLY A 315 2.98 6.89 -15.83
N CYS A 316 4.12 7.42 -15.38
CA CYS A 316 5.41 7.17 -16.02
C CYS A 316 5.84 5.71 -15.92
N GLU A 317 5.67 5.07 -14.77
CA GLU A 317 5.94 3.64 -14.61
C GLU A 317 5.10 2.79 -15.58
N ALA A 318 3.80 3.08 -15.72
CA ALA A 318 2.92 2.32 -16.62
C ALA A 318 3.37 2.40 -18.08
N VAL A 319 3.71 3.59 -18.58
CA VAL A 319 4.24 3.76 -19.95
C VAL A 319 5.61 3.10 -20.09
N ALA A 320 6.46 3.20 -19.06
CA ALA A 320 7.76 2.55 -19.03
C ALA A 320 7.64 1.03 -19.18
N TRP A 321 6.67 0.41 -18.48
CA TRP A 321 6.39 -1.01 -18.62
C TRP A 321 5.88 -1.38 -20.01
N GLN A 322 5.00 -0.59 -20.62
CA GLN A 322 4.55 -0.82 -22.01
C GLN A 322 5.71 -0.74 -23.00
N ALA A 323 6.61 0.22 -22.84
CA ALA A 323 7.82 0.33 -23.65
C ALA A 323 8.76 -0.87 -23.46
N TYR A 324 8.94 -1.33 -22.22
CA TYR A 324 9.74 -2.52 -21.92
C TYR A 324 9.15 -3.80 -22.52
N VAL A 325 7.82 -3.99 -22.45
CA VAL A 325 7.14 -5.13 -23.09
C VAL A 325 7.37 -5.13 -24.60
N ARG A 326 7.25 -3.97 -25.26
CA ARG A 326 7.57 -3.85 -26.70
C ARG A 326 9.02 -4.21 -27.00
N TYR A 327 9.96 -3.81 -26.14
CA TYR A 327 11.36 -4.20 -26.26
C TYR A 327 11.55 -5.72 -26.06
N SER A 328 10.89 -6.34 -25.08
CA SER A 328 11.05 -7.77 -24.83
C SER A 328 10.46 -8.65 -25.95
N GLU A 329 9.39 -8.18 -26.60
CA GLU A 329 8.80 -8.83 -27.77
C GLU A 329 9.64 -8.66 -29.04
N ALA A 330 10.23 -7.47 -29.24
CA ALA A 330 11.06 -7.14 -30.38
C ALA A 330 12.29 -6.30 -29.95
N PRO A 331 13.39 -6.95 -29.54
CA PRO A 331 14.57 -6.25 -29.04
C PRO A 331 15.20 -5.37 -30.11
N ALA A 332 15.18 -4.05 -29.87
CA ALA A 332 15.84 -3.05 -30.69
C ALA A 332 16.47 -1.97 -29.78
N PRO A 333 17.65 -1.43 -30.14
CA PRO A 333 18.28 -0.37 -29.35
C PRO A 333 17.37 0.84 -29.12
N GLU A 334 16.56 1.21 -30.11
CA GLU A 334 15.64 2.35 -30.03
C GLU A 334 14.51 2.10 -29.02
N THR A 335 13.95 0.89 -28.98
CA THR A 335 12.88 0.53 -28.02
C THR A 335 13.43 0.40 -26.60
N LEU A 336 14.64 -0.13 -26.44
CA LEU A 336 15.34 -0.17 -25.16
C LEU A 336 15.64 1.25 -24.63
N ALA A 337 16.10 2.16 -25.50
CA ALA A 337 16.39 3.54 -25.12
C ALA A 337 15.13 4.28 -24.63
N VAL A 338 13.98 4.08 -25.30
CA VAL A 338 12.69 4.64 -24.85
C VAL A 338 12.29 4.08 -23.50
N ALA A 339 12.33 2.75 -23.31
CA ALA A 339 11.99 2.10 -22.05
C ALA A 339 12.89 2.60 -20.90
N THR A 340 14.21 2.61 -21.13
CA THR A 340 15.22 3.07 -20.15
C THR A 340 14.96 4.53 -19.74
N SER A 341 14.68 5.42 -20.69
CA SER A 341 14.40 6.83 -20.38
C SER A 341 13.14 7.01 -19.53
N LEU A 342 12.08 6.24 -19.79
CA LEU A 342 10.83 6.32 -19.04
C LEU A 342 10.97 5.70 -17.64
N LEU A 343 11.66 4.57 -17.52
CA LEU A 343 11.99 3.93 -16.24
C LEU A 343 12.83 4.87 -15.37
N GLN A 344 13.87 5.49 -15.95
CA GLN A 344 14.70 6.47 -15.23
C GLN A 344 13.87 7.67 -14.77
N LYS A 345 12.93 8.15 -15.59
CA LYS A 345 12.02 9.23 -15.19
C LYS A 345 11.16 8.81 -13.99
N ALA A 346 10.52 7.64 -14.02
CA ALA A 346 9.69 7.16 -12.91
C ALA A 346 10.52 6.89 -11.64
N CYS A 347 11.73 6.33 -11.78
CA CYS A 347 12.68 6.14 -10.68
C CYS A 347 13.08 7.47 -10.03
N ASN A 348 13.42 8.48 -10.83
CA ASN A 348 13.73 9.83 -10.34
C ASN A 348 12.54 10.52 -9.64
N MET A 349 11.33 10.00 -9.83
CA MET A 349 10.11 10.46 -9.19
C MET A 349 9.71 9.61 -7.97
N GLY A 350 10.61 8.77 -7.46
CA GLY A 350 10.44 8.01 -6.21
C GLY A 350 9.82 6.63 -6.35
N ARG A 351 9.68 6.09 -7.58
CA ARG A 351 9.15 4.73 -7.78
C ARG A 351 10.26 3.69 -7.67
N ASN A 352 10.16 2.76 -6.71
CA ASN A 352 11.23 1.78 -6.48
C ASN A 352 11.28 0.72 -7.59
N VAL A 353 10.11 0.27 -8.08
CA VAL A 353 10.04 -0.78 -9.12
C VAL A 353 10.84 -0.40 -10.38
N PRO A 354 10.64 0.78 -11.00
CA PRO A 354 11.47 1.23 -12.12
C PRO A 354 12.96 1.32 -11.80
N CYS A 355 13.35 1.72 -10.59
CA CYS A 355 14.76 1.77 -10.20
C CYS A 355 15.41 0.39 -10.26
N HIS A 356 14.75 -0.63 -9.72
CA HIS A 356 15.26 -1.99 -9.75
C HIS A 356 15.28 -2.59 -11.16
N VAL A 357 14.32 -2.24 -12.01
CA VAL A 357 14.32 -2.69 -13.41
C VAL A 357 15.58 -2.22 -14.13
N LEU A 358 15.97 -0.95 -13.93
CA LEU A 358 17.15 -0.35 -14.57
C LEU A 358 18.45 -1.09 -14.25
N GLU A 359 18.56 -1.73 -13.09
CA GLU A 359 19.74 -2.52 -12.70
C GLU A 359 19.96 -3.74 -13.60
N HIS A 360 18.89 -4.26 -14.20
CA HIS A 360 18.89 -5.53 -14.95
C HIS A 360 18.70 -5.34 -16.46
N LEU A 361 18.56 -4.09 -16.91
CA LEU A 361 18.56 -3.82 -18.35
C LEU A 361 19.98 -3.98 -18.92
N PRO A 362 20.12 -4.42 -20.18
CA PRO A 362 21.41 -4.43 -20.85
C PRO A 362 22.02 -3.03 -20.85
N ALA A 363 23.31 -2.92 -20.53
CA ALA A 363 24.05 -1.68 -20.70
C ALA A 363 24.06 -1.32 -22.20
N ASN A 364 23.68 -0.08 -22.51
CA ASN A 364 23.74 0.47 -23.87
C ASN A 364 25.18 0.75 -24.33
#